data_AF-A0A7J2TZ82-F1
#
_entry.id   AF-A0A7J2TZ82-F1
#
_cell.length_a   1.000
_cell.length_b   1.000
_cell.length_c   1.000
_cell.angle_alpha   90.00
_cell.angle_beta   90.00
_cell.angle_gamma   90.00
#
_symmetry.space_group_name_H-M   'P 1'
#
loop_
_entity.id
_entity.type
_entity.pdbx_description
1 polymer ?
#
loop_
_entity_poly.entity_id
_entity_poly.type
_entity_poly.pdbx_seq_one_letter_code
_entity_poly.pdbx_strand_id
1 'polypeptide(L)'
;MACLALRIAFSLALAPQLRILILDEPTHNLDQKAIEELAKVLRENISEFMDQVFIITHDEKLQEAFTGKAYKFEREKNVDGYTQVIEIS
;
A
#
# COMPACT_ATOMS: atom_id res chain seq x y z
N MET A 1 0.13 -13.62 0.38
CA MET A 1 0.49 -13.18 1.75
C MET A 1 1.88 -13.62 2.21
N ALA A 2 2.17 -14.93 2.28
CA ALA A 2 3.42 -15.42 2.88
C ALA A 2 4.71 -14.79 2.30
N CYS A 3 4.79 -14.58 0.98
CA CYS A 3 5.97 -13.98 0.35
C CYS A 3 6.15 -12.48 0.66
N LEU A 4 5.07 -11.69 0.70
CA LEU A 4 5.14 -10.26 1.01
C LEU A 4 5.52 -10.04 2.47
N ALA A 5 4.84 -10.73 3.38
CA ALA A 5 5.13 -10.66 4.81
C ALA A 5 6.58 -11.09 5.11
N LEU A 6 7.06 -12.15 4.46
CA LEU A 6 8.43 -12.64 4.61
C LEU A 6 9.47 -11.63 4.09
N ARG A 7 9.20 -10.98 2.94
CA ARG A 7 10.10 -9.94 2.40
C ARG A 7 10.16 -8.72 3.30
N ILE A 8 9.02 -8.28 3.85
CA ILE A 8 8.98 -7.16 4.80
C ILE A 8 9.75 -7.54 6.07
N ALA A 9 9.50 -8.73 6.63
CA ALA A 9 10.18 -9.21 7.83
C ALA A 9 11.70 -9.31 7.63
N PHE A 10 12.16 -9.86 6.50
CA PHE A 10 13.60 -9.88 6.18
C PHE A 10 14.17 -8.48 5.97
N SER A 11 13.44 -7.57 5.34
CA SER A 11 13.91 -6.19 5.13
C SER A 11 14.08 -5.47 6.46
N LEU A 12 13.12 -5.61 7.38
CA LEU A 12 13.22 -5.05 8.74
C LEU A 12 14.35 -5.68 9.55
N ALA A 13 14.56 -7.00 9.44
CA ALA A 13 15.63 -7.69 10.15
C ALA A 13 17.03 -7.33 9.63
N LEU A 14 17.18 -7.17 8.31
CA LEU A 14 18.48 -6.90 7.68
C LEU A 14 18.81 -5.41 7.60
N ALA A 15 17.80 -4.54 7.61
CA ALA A 15 17.95 -3.09 7.53
C ALA A 15 17.15 -2.40 8.66
N PRO A 16 17.65 -2.42 9.91
CA PRO A 16 16.94 -1.85 11.06
C PRO A 16 16.77 -0.32 11.00
N GLN A 17 17.41 0.35 10.04
CA GLN A 17 17.24 1.79 9.77
C GLN A 17 16.25 2.07 8.63
N LEU A 18 15.56 1.06 8.12
CA LEU A 18 14.52 1.24 7.11
C LEU A 18 13.34 1.99 7.73
N ARG A 19 13.03 3.16 7.19
CA ARG A 19 11.96 4.04 7.69
C ARG A 19 10.83 4.25 6.70
N ILE A 20 11.01 3.79 5.45
CA ILE A 20 10.04 3.97 4.37
C ILE A 20 9.76 2.61 3.73
N LEU A 21 8.49 2.29 3.55
CA LEU A 21 8.02 1.11 2.83
C LEU A 21 7.19 1.54 1.62
N ILE A 22 7.48 0.96 0.45
CA ILE A 22 6.70 1.17 -0.77
C ILE A 22 6.15 -0.19 -1.21
N LEU A 23 4.83 -0.27 -1.34
CA LEU A 23 4.10 -1.47 -1.76
C LEU A 23 3.40 -1.19 -3.09
N ASP A 24 3.85 -1.86 -4.14
CA ASP A 24 3.24 -1.79 -5.46
C ASP A 24 2.36 -3.03 -5.71
N GLU A 25 1.06 -2.80 -5.88
CA GLU A 25 0.01 -3.80 -6.03
C GLU A 25 0.07 -4.96 -5.01
N PRO A 26 0.05 -4.67 -3.68
CA PRO A 26 0.24 -5.70 -2.66
C PRO A 26 -0.94 -6.67 -2.51
N THR A 27 -2.08 -6.38 -3.13
CA THR A 27 -3.29 -7.25 -3.15
C THR A 27 -3.25 -8.31 -4.23
N HIS A 28 -2.24 -8.31 -5.10
CA HIS A 28 -2.16 -9.26 -6.19
C HIS A 28 -2.19 -10.71 -5.68
N ASN A 29 -3.09 -11.53 -6.21
CA ASN A 29 -3.36 -12.91 -5.78
C ASN A 29 -3.78 -13.08 -4.31
N LEU A 30 -4.36 -12.04 -3.70
CA LEU A 30 -4.98 -12.14 -2.38
C LEU A 30 -6.49 -12.35 -2.52
N ASP A 31 -7.06 -13.20 -1.67
CA ASP A 31 -8.50 -13.23 -1.46
C ASP A 31 -8.94 -12.06 -0.57
N GLN A 32 -10.25 -11.84 -0.48
CA GLN A 32 -10.81 -10.74 0.30
C GLN A 32 -10.36 -10.76 1.77
N LYS A 33 -10.31 -11.95 2.39
CA LYS A 33 -9.90 -12.10 3.79
C LYS A 33 -8.42 -11.70 3.97
N ALA A 34 -7.55 -12.10 3.05
CA ALA A 34 -6.15 -11.72 3.06
C ALA A 34 -5.94 -10.22 2.84
N ILE A 35 -6.79 -9.56 2.03
CA ILE A 35 -6.77 -8.11 1.85
C ILE A 35 -7.16 -7.40 3.16
N GLU A 36 -8.20 -7.87 3.84
CA GLU A 36 -8.63 -7.35 5.15
C GLU A 36 -7.55 -7.54 6.23
N GLU A 37 -6.87 -8.69 6.24
CA GLU A 37 -5.74 -8.94 7.14
C GLU A 37 -4.54 -8.03 6.83
N LEU A 38 -4.19 -7.87 5.55
CA LEU A 38 -3.14 -6.93 5.13
C LEU A 38 -3.48 -5.50 5.58
N ALA A 39 -4.73 -5.08 5.35
CA ALA A 39 -5.22 -3.78 5.76
C ALA A 39 -5.07 -3.55 7.27
N LYS A 40 -5.45 -4.54 8.08
CA LYS A 40 -5.29 -4.51 9.53
C LYS A 40 -3.83 -4.40 9.96
N VAL A 41 -2.94 -5.19 9.36
CA VAL A 41 -1.49 -5.16 9.68
C VAL A 41 -0.89 -3.79 9.36
N LEU A 42 -1.23 -3.23 8.19
CA LEU A 42 -0.78 -1.90 7.77
C LEU A 42 -1.33 -0.78 8.66
N ARG A 43 -2.53 -0.93 9.22
CA ARG A 43 -3.10 0.07 10.13
C ARG A 43 -2.51 0.00 11.54
N GLU A 44 -2.40 -1.22 12.08
CA GLU A 44 -2.18 -1.42 13.52
C GLU A 44 -0.71 -1.69 13.89
N ASN A 45 0.10 -2.24 12.97
CA ASN A 45 1.42 -2.79 13.33
C ASN A 45 2.57 -2.10 12.58
N ILE A 46 2.36 -1.65 11.34
CA ILE A 46 3.46 -1.15 10.50
C ILE A 46 4.06 0.15 11.04
N SER A 47 3.27 0.97 11.75
CA SER A 47 3.67 2.27 12.30
C SER A 47 4.70 2.17 13.42
N GLU A 48 4.86 0.99 14.04
CA GLU A 48 5.92 0.75 15.02
C GLU A 48 7.31 0.63 14.38
N PHE A 49 7.36 0.30 13.08
CA PHE A 49 8.60 -0.03 12.38
C PHE A 49 8.90 0.92 11.20
N MET A 50 7.87 1.54 10.63
CA MET A 50 7.99 2.40 9.45
C MET A 50 7.43 3.79 9.75
N ASP A 51 8.21 4.84 9.46
CA ASP A 51 7.74 6.22 9.58
C ASP A 51 6.72 6.56 8.47
N GLN A 52 6.91 5.98 7.28
CA GLN A 52 6.05 6.24 6.12
C GLN A 52 5.83 4.97 5.29
N VAL A 53 4.59 4.75 4.89
CA VAL A 53 4.22 3.70 3.94
C VAL A 53 3.56 4.34 2.73
N PHE A 54 3.95 3.91 1.53
CA PHE A 54 3.29 4.21 0.27
C PHE A 54 2.66 2.92 -0.26
N ILE A 55 1.39 3.01 -0.64
CA ILE A 55 0.65 1.89 -1.23
C ILE A 55 0.15 2.36 -2.59
N ILE A 56 0.49 1.61 -3.62
CA ILE A 56 0.03 1.83 -4.99
C ILE A 56 -0.85 0.63 -5.31
N THR A 57 -2.14 0.89 -5.56
CA THR A 57 -3.08 -0.18 -5.90
C THR A 57 -4.28 0.36 -6.65
N HIS A 58 -4.92 -0.52 -7.42
CA HIS A 58 -6.25 -0.30 -7.98
C HIS A 58 -7.37 -0.83 -7.06
N ASP A 59 -7.05 -1.48 -5.94
CA ASP A 59 -8.03 -2.04 -5.00
C ASP A 59 -8.52 -1.00 -3.99
N GLU A 60 -9.76 -0.55 -4.16
CA GLU A 60 -10.39 0.45 -3.29
C GLU A 60 -10.58 -0.04 -1.84
N LYS A 61 -10.59 -1.35 -1.58
CA LYS A 61 -10.75 -1.89 -0.21
C LYS A 61 -9.57 -1.56 0.69
N LEU A 62 -8.40 -1.33 0.11
CA LEU A 62 -7.23 -0.86 0.85
C LEU A 62 -7.36 0.61 1.28
N GLN A 63 -8.30 1.39 0.73
CA GLN A 63 -8.52 2.78 1.15
C GLN A 63 -8.93 2.86 2.62
N GLU A 64 -9.77 1.92 3.05
CA GLU A 64 -10.14 1.85 4.46
C GLU A 64 -8.92 1.57 5.33
N ALA A 65 -7.92 0.83 4.84
CA ALA A 65 -6.79 0.34 5.60
C ALA A 65 -5.89 1.45 6.18
N PHE A 66 -5.72 2.56 5.48
CA PHE A 66 -4.77 3.59 5.88
C PHE A 66 -5.45 4.81 6.52
N THR A 67 -4.74 5.47 7.42
CA THR A 67 -5.17 6.71 8.10
C THR A 67 -4.52 7.96 7.52
N GLY A 68 -3.78 7.81 6.41
CA GLY A 68 -3.04 8.87 5.74
C GLY A 68 -3.78 9.49 4.56
N LYS A 69 -2.99 10.14 3.71
CA LYS A 69 -3.50 10.78 2.50
C LYS A 69 -3.73 9.79 1.37
N ALA A 70 -4.78 10.02 0.59
CA ALA A 70 -5.10 9.23 -0.59
C ALA A 70 -5.04 10.08 -1.87
N TYR A 71 -4.41 9.56 -2.90
CA TYR A 71 -4.31 10.21 -4.20
C TYR A 71 -4.84 9.28 -5.29
N LYS A 72 -5.81 9.77 -6.07
CA LYS A 72 -6.32 9.10 -7.26
C LYS A 72 -5.61 9.63 -8.50
N PHE A 73 -5.08 8.72 -9.30
CA PHE A 73 -4.44 9.01 -10.57
C PHE A 73 -5.38 8.60 -11.71
N GLU A 74 -5.86 9.56 -12.50
CA GLU A 74 -6.77 9.32 -13.62
C GLU A 74 -6.16 9.81 -14.93
N ARG A 75 -6.35 9.04 -16.01
CA ARG A 75 -5.92 9.44 -17.35
C ARG A 75 -6.96 9.06 -18.39
N GLU A 76 -7.37 10.04 -19.19
CA GLU A 76 -8.27 9.82 -20.31
C GLU A 76 -7.50 9.29 -21.52
N LYS A 77 -7.49 7.96 -21.67
CA LYS A 77 -6.70 7.27 -22.71
C LYS A 77 -7.13 7.61 -24.14
N ASN A 78 -8.39 8.03 -24.34
CA ASN A 78 -8.95 8.27 -25.67
C ASN A 78 -8.47 9.58 -26.31
N VAL A 79 -7.98 10.53 -25.51
CA VAL A 79 -7.57 11.87 -25.98
C VAL A 79 -6.07 12.11 -25.82
N ASP A 80 -5.32 11.06 -25.48
CA ASP A 80 -3.93 11.15 -25.03
C ASP A 80 -3.72 12.24 -23.97
N GLY A 81 -4.70 12.37 -23.07
CA GLY A 81 -4.69 13.39 -22.03
C GLY A 81 -3.57 13.16 -21.00
N TYR A 82 -3.20 14.22 -20.30
CA TYR A 82 -2.28 14.16 -19.17
C TYR A 82 -2.91 13.43 -17.98
N THR A 83 -2.09 12.72 -17.19
CA THR A 83 -2.54 12.14 -15.92
C THR A 83 -2.90 13.26 -14.94
N GLN A 84 -4.13 13.22 -14.42
CA GLN A 84 -4.60 14.09 -13.36
C GLN A 84 -4.44 13.38 -12.02
N VAL A 85 -4.07 14.15 -10.99
CA VAL A 85 -3.91 13.65 -9.62
C VAL A 85 -4.91 14.39 -8.73
N ILE A 86 -5.73 13.63 -8.02
CA ILE A 86 -6.80 14.15 -7.18
C ILE A 86 -6.57 13.63 -5.75
N GLU A 87 -6.44 14.52 -4.76
CA GLU A 87 -6.43 14.13 -3.34
C GLU A 87 -7.87 13.76 -2.94
N ILE A 88 -8.07 12.52 -2.48
CA ILE A 88 -9.40 11.98 -2.14
C ILE A 88 -9.62 11.80 -0.63
N SER A 89 -8.55 11.80 0.18
CA SER A 89 -8.60 11.88 1.65
C SER A 89 -7.32 12.44 2.23
#